data_AF-A0A0G0ZGH5-F1
#
_entry.id   AF-A0A0G0ZGH5-F1
#
_cell.length_a   1.000
_cell.length_b   1.000
_cell.length_c   1.000
_cell.angle_alpha   90.00
_cell.angle_beta   90.00
_cell.angle_gamma   90.00
#
_symmetry.space_group_name_H-M   'P 1'
#
loop_
_entity.id
_entity.type
_entity.pdbx_description
1 polymer ?
#
loop_
_entity_poly.entity_id
_entity_poly.type
_entity_poly.pdbx_seq_one_letter_code
_entity_poly.pdbx_strand_id
1 'polypeptide(L)'
;MTVGIFTASVFSYLLQFILGRLLTVADYGTFNALLAFASIAGVPAMVVSTSLIKLASELKAKNRFDQLTQLYWKLSFFALVFAVLISAFFASFHQPIADFFNIQNADLFYYFGPFLGLTYLLIVPAAYLQGLLRFKAYALYNVLGGLFRFVFPVILVIVGLGLPGVFMGIAMSVVLMYALSTLLTSRNFIDYNKESLQVFYKKIVMFGLPVLLVNLGMILMNNMDIILVKKYFDELSAGYYAGTVTVSKVLLFGAGTVVVVMFPQISEAYSKGEDYTGKLKKFLALQLLLVVGGVVVFTLLPGLIAGVMFGEKFLPSVPYIPLFSLFVGVYVLINFMVMFLLAINKTKVALLQIPAVIAQYILIYYFHDSLTDVIKINLFVAVFLLVTILLYYVKHAGFHNRSRVQTRENY
;
A
#
# COMPACT_ATOMS: atom_id res chain seq x y z
N MET A 1 -5.33 8.77 16.89
CA MET A 1 -4.70 8.54 15.57
C MET A 1 -4.95 7.12 15.09
N THR A 2 -4.45 6.11 15.80
CA THR A 2 -4.60 4.68 15.44
C THR A 2 -6.05 4.27 15.17
N VAL A 3 -6.98 4.59 16.08
CA VAL A 3 -8.42 4.33 15.88
C VAL A 3 -8.94 4.95 14.58
N GLY A 4 -8.57 6.20 14.27
CA GLY A 4 -9.02 6.87 13.03
C GLY A 4 -8.49 6.22 11.76
N ILE A 5 -7.26 5.68 11.77
CA ILE A 5 -6.69 4.93 10.64
C ILE A 5 -7.43 3.60 10.46
N PHE A 6 -7.68 2.87 11.55
CA PHE A 6 -8.47 1.63 11.51
C PHE A 6 -9.89 1.87 11.00
N THR A 7 -10.57 2.92 11.46
CA THR A 7 -11.89 3.31 10.95
C THR A 7 -11.87 3.62 9.45
N ALA A 8 -10.83 4.30 8.96
CA ALA A 8 -10.68 4.56 7.51
C ALA A 8 -10.49 3.26 6.69
N SER A 9 -9.78 2.27 7.25
CA SER A 9 -9.64 0.95 6.62
C SER A 9 -10.98 0.20 6.54
N VAL A 10 -11.87 0.35 7.54
CA VAL A 10 -13.22 -0.21 7.47
C VAL A 10 -13.99 0.35 6.28
N PHE A 11 -13.97 1.66 6.04
CA PHE A 11 -14.60 2.25 4.86
C PHE A 11 -14.00 1.77 3.54
N SER A 12 -12.69 1.52 3.50
CA SER A 12 -12.03 0.97 2.31
C SER A 12 -12.53 -0.45 1.99
N TYR A 13 -12.81 -1.26 3.03
CA TYR A 13 -13.41 -2.57 2.86
C TYR A 13 -14.89 -2.53 2.51
N LEU A 14 -15.64 -1.59 3.11
CA LEU A 14 -17.03 -1.36 2.72
C LEU A 14 -17.13 -0.95 1.25
N LEU A 15 -16.19 -0.14 0.75
CA LEU A 15 -16.11 0.18 -0.67
C LEU A 15 -15.90 -1.08 -1.52
N GLN A 16 -14.91 -1.92 -1.18
CA GLN A 16 -14.66 -3.16 -1.91
C GLN A 16 -15.87 -4.10 -1.89
N PHE A 17 -16.49 -4.26 -0.72
CA PHE A 17 -17.69 -5.08 -0.53
C PHE A 17 -18.87 -4.59 -1.38
N ILE A 18 -19.20 -3.29 -1.31
CA ILE A 18 -20.32 -2.72 -2.05
C ILE A 18 -20.03 -2.72 -3.55
N LEU A 19 -18.86 -2.29 -3.99
CA LEU A 19 -18.52 -2.30 -5.41
C LEU A 19 -18.46 -3.71 -5.99
N GLY A 20 -17.99 -4.70 -5.23
CA GLY A 20 -18.06 -6.10 -5.63
C GLY A 20 -19.50 -6.57 -5.89
N ARG A 21 -20.50 -6.02 -5.18
CA ARG A 21 -21.92 -6.33 -5.41
C ARG A 21 -22.56 -5.49 -6.52
N LEU A 22 -22.22 -4.21 -6.62
CA LEU A 22 -22.81 -3.29 -7.60
C LEU A 22 -22.24 -3.43 -9.02
N LEU A 23 -20.92 -3.64 -9.15
CA LEU A 23 -20.26 -3.75 -10.46
C LEU A 23 -20.43 -5.14 -11.07
N THR A 24 -20.28 -5.22 -12.39
CA THR A 24 -20.11 -6.51 -13.08
C THR A 24 -18.79 -7.15 -12.66
N VAL A 25 -18.66 -8.47 -12.87
CA VAL A 25 -17.40 -9.19 -12.57
C VAL A 25 -16.22 -8.60 -13.38
N ALA A 26 -16.45 -8.28 -14.66
CA ALA A 26 -15.49 -7.65 -15.55
C ALA A 26 -15.06 -6.25 -15.06
N ASP A 27 -16.02 -5.39 -14.70
CA ASP A 27 -15.74 -4.04 -14.18
C ASP A 27 -14.99 -4.09 -12.85
N TYR A 28 -15.34 -5.03 -11.97
CA TYR A 28 -14.65 -5.23 -10.70
C TYR A 28 -13.21 -5.72 -10.90
N GLY A 29 -12.97 -6.56 -11.90
CA GLY A 29 -11.63 -6.95 -12.36
C GLY A 29 -10.82 -5.75 -12.82
N THR A 30 -11.39 -4.93 -13.71
CA THR A 30 -10.76 -3.71 -14.21
C THR A 30 -10.47 -2.70 -13.10
N PHE A 31 -11.44 -2.47 -12.19
CA PHE A 31 -11.27 -1.61 -11.02
C PHE A 31 -10.07 -2.02 -10.17
N ASN A 32 -9.96 -3.30 -9.82
CA ASN A 32 -8.90 -3.77 -8.93
C ASN A 32 -7.53 -3.82 -9.64
N ALA A 33 -7.48 -4.12 -10.94
CA ALA A 33 -6.23 -4.04 -11.71
C ALA A 33 -5.71 -2.59 -11.79
N LEU A 34 -6.59 -1.63 -12.04
CA LEU A 34 -6.25 -0.21 -12.06
C LEU A 34 -5.91 0.33 -10.65
N LEU A 35 -6.57 -0.18 -9.60
CA LEU A 35 -6.22 0.15 -8.21
C LEU A 35 -4.85 -0.43 -7.81
N ALA A 36 -4.51 -1.63 -8.29
CA ALA A 36 -3.20 -2.24 -8.13
C ALA A 36 -2.11 -1.40 -8.83
N PHE A 37 -2.37 -0.94 -10.06
CA PHE A 37 -1.49 0.00 -10.76
C PHE A 37 -1.33 1.31 -9.97
N ALA A 38 -2.43 1.90 -9.48
CA ALA A 38 -2.39 3.10 -8.66
C ALA A 38 -1.60 2.91 -7.36
N SER A 39 -1.65 1.71 -6.76
CA SER A 39 -0.87 1.37 -5.56
C SER A 39 0.63 1.37 -5.84
N ILE A 40 1.05 0.83 -6.99
CA ILE A 40 2.46 0.86 -7.43
C ILE A 40 2.91 2.30 -7.72
N ALA A 41 2.10 3.06 -8.46
CA ALA A 41 2.36 4.47 -8.76
C ALA A 41 2.43 5.34 -7.50
N GLY A 42 1.74 4.96 -6.43
CA GLY A 42 1.75 5.63 -5.13
C GLY A 42 3.04 5.46 -4.30
N VAL A 43 3.94 4.53 -4.66
CA VAL A 43 5.15 4.27 -3.84
C VAL A 43 6.06 5.51 -3.69
N PRO A 44 6.39 6.28 -4.75
CA PRO A 44 7.14 7.53 -4.62
C PRO A 44 6.45 8.55 -3.70
N ALA A 45 5.11 8.60 -3.72
CA ALA A 45 4.34 9.49 -2.86
C ALA A 45 4.54 9.19 -1.36
N MET A 46 4.61 7.91 -0.98
CA MET A 46 4.87 7.50 0.42
C MET A 46 6.25 7.98 0.91
N VAL A 47 7.24 7.94 0.03
CA VAL A 47 8.61 8.36 0.33
C VAL A 47 8.68 9.87 0.51
N VAL A 48 8.06 10.63 -0.40
CA VAL A 48 7.93 12.09 -0.27
C VAL A 48 7.19 12.45 1.03
N SER A 49 6.07 11.77 1.32
CA SER A 49 5.29 11.99 2.54
C SER A 49 6.14 11.84 3.81
N THR A 50 6.92 10.76 3.92
CA THR A 50 7.80 10.50 5.07
C THR A 50 8.84 11.61 5.25
N SER A 51 9.48 12.04 4.16
CA SER A 51 10.44 13.15 4.19
C SER A 51 9.78 14.48 4.58
N LEU A 52 8.56 14.74 4.12
CA LEU A 52 7.80 15.95 4.48
C LEU A 52 7.37 15.96 5.95
N ILE A 53 7.00 14.82 6.53
CA ILE A 53 6.69 14.72 7.97
C ILE A 53 7.90 15.15 8.80
N LYS A 54 9.09 14.64 8.47
CA LYS A 54 10.34 15.00 9.14
C LYS A 54 10.64 16.49 8.98
N LEU A 55 10.54 17.00 7.76
CA LEU A 55 10.83 18.41 7.47
C LEU A 55 9.85 19.37 8.17
N ALA A 56 8.55 19.08 8.16
CA ALA A 56 7.54 19.86 8.87
C ALA A 56 7.81 19.88 10.38
N SER A 57 8.25 18.75 10.95
CA SER A 57 8.66 18.66 12.37
C SER A 57 9.90 19.52 12.66
N GLU A 58 10.92 19.48 11.79
CA GLU A 58 12.14 20.30 11.91
C GLU A 58 11.83 21.81 11.85
N LEU A 59 11.00 22.23 10.89
CA LEU A 59 10.62 23.65 10.73
C LEU A 59 9.77 24.15 11.91
N LYS A 60 8.85 23.32 12.41
CA LYS A 60 8.08 23.60 13.64
C LYS A 60 9.02 23.81 14.84
N ALA A 61 10.01 22.93 15.03
CA ALA A 61 10.96 23.05 16.13
C ALA A 61 11.80 24.35 16.07
N LYS A 62 12.04 24.86 14.86
CA LYS A 62 12.76 26.12 14.62
C LYS A 62 11.85 27.36 14.55
N ASN A 63 10.54 27.22 14.79
CA ASN A 63 9.54 28.28 14.62
C ASN A 63 9.53 28.93 13.21
N ARG A 64 9.94 28.20 12.17
CA ARG A 64 9.98 28.68 10.76
C ARG A 64 8.67 28.36 10.03
N PHE A 65 7.56 28.94 10.53
CA PHE A 65 6.24 28.74 9.93
C PHE A 65 6.08 29.44 8.56
N ASP A 66 6.91 30.45 8.28
CA ASP A 66 7.04 31.14 7.00
C ASP A 66 7.47 30.15 5.90
N GLN A 67 8.58 29.44 6.13
CA GLN A 67 9.08 28.43 5.22
C GLN A 67 8.13 27.24 5.08
N LEU A 68 7.45 26.87 6.18
CA LEU A 68 6.47 25.80 6.19
C LEU A 68 5.28 26.13 5.28
N THR A 69 4.78 27.38 5.35
CA THR A 69 3.68 27.88 4.52
C THR A 69 4.09 27.98 3.05
N GLN A 70 5.28 28.55 2.78
CA GLN A 70 5.83 28.60 1.44
C GLN A 70 5.95 27.21 0.80
N LEU A 71 6.48 26.25 1.56
CA LEU A 71 6.70 24.88 1.11
C LEU A 71 5.36 24.17 0.86
N TYR A 72 4.34 24.43 1.68
CA TYR A 72 3.01 23.84 1.51
C TYR A 72 2.44 24.20 0.14
N TRP A 73 2.34 25.50 -0.16
CA TRP A 73 1.73 25.98 -1.39
C TRP A 73 2.55 25.62 -2.63
N LYS A 74 3.88 25.69 -2.56
CA LYS A 74 4.74 25.28 -3.68
C LYS A 74 4.61 23.79 -3.98
N LEU A 75 4.61 22.92 -2.95
CA LEU A 75 4.46 21.48 -3.17
C LEU A 75 3.05 21.10 -3.62
N SER A 76 2.01 21.76 -3.11
CA SER A 76 0.64 21.58 -3.61
C SER A 76 0.51 22.01 -5.06
N PHE A 77 1.15 23.11 -5.46
CA PHE A 77 1.19 23.54 -6.86
C PHE A 77 1.91 22.50 -7.73
N PHE A 78 3.08 22.01 -7.32
CA PHE A 78 3.78 20.95 -8.05
C PHE A 78 2.96 19.66 -8.13
N ALA A 79 2.27 19.27 -7.06
CA ALA A 79 1.37 18.13 -7.05
C ALA A 79 0.19 18.33 -8.01
N LEU A 80 -0.35 19.55 -8.12
CA LEU A 80 -1.40 19.86 -9.10
C LEU A 80 -0.88 19.80 -10.54
N VAL A 81 0.28 20.39 -10.82
CA VAL A 81 0.93 20.28 -12.13
C VAL A 81 1.17 18.81 -12.48
N PHE A 82 1.69 18.03 -11.54
CA PHE A 82 1.89 16.60 -11.72
C PHE A 82 0.57 15.85 -11.97
N ALA A 83 -0.50 16.21 -11.27
CA ALA A 83 -1.84 15.65 -11.50
C ALA A 83 -2.35 15.95 -12.91
N VAL A 84 -2.17 17.17 -13.40
CA VAL A 84 -2.53 17.57 -14.77
C VAL A 84 -1.69 16.80 -15.80
N LEU A 85 -0.38 16.66 -15.57
CA LEU A 85 0.49 15.89 -16.47
C LEU A 85 0.12 14.40 -16.52
N ILE A 86 -0.17 13.78 -15.38
CA ILE A 86 -0.66 12.38 -15.33
C ILE A 86 -1.99 12.28 -16.08
N SER A 87 -2.93 13.20 -15.83
CA SER A 87 -4.24 13.18 -16.49
C SER A 87 -4.10 13.34 -18.01
N ALA A 88 -3.26 14.26 -18.46
CA ALA A 88 -2.96 14.48 -19.87
C ALA A 88 -2.29 13.25 -20.50
N PHE A 89 -1.35 12.61 -19.80
CA PHE A 89 -0.73 11.37 -20.26
C PHE A 89 -1.78 10.26 -20.47
N PHE A 90 -2.63 10.00 -19.48
CA PHE A 90 -3.66 8.97 -19.62
C PHE A 90 -4.71 9.31 -20.68
N ALA A 91 -5.04 10.59 -20.87
CA ALA A 91 -5.92 11.03 -21.95
C ALA A 91 -5.28 10.85 -23.33
N SER A 92 -4.01 11.22 -23.50
CA SER A 92 -3.30 11.12 -24.79
C SER A 92 -2.95 9.67 -25.18
N PHE A 93 -2.69 8.81 -24.19
CA PHE A 93 -2.33 7.40 -24.41
C PHE A 93 -3.46 6.44 -24.04
N HIS A 94 -4.71 6.91 -23.98
CA HIS A 94 -5.85 6.11 -23.53
C HIS A 94 -6.01 4.78 -24.30
N GLN A 95 -5.87 4.78 -25.63
CA GLN A 95 -6.02 3.58 -26.46
C GLN A 95 -4.87 2.58 -26.27
N PRO A 96 -3.58 2.94 -26.42
CA PRO A 96 -2.48 1.99 -26.15
C PRO A 96 -2.50 1.41 -24.74
N ILE A 97 -2.91 2.20 -23.75
CA ILE A 97 -3.02 1.73 -22.36
C ILE A 97 -4.21 0.76 -22.23
N ALA A 98 -5.35 1.05 -22.85
CA ALA A 98 -6.51 0.15 -22.87
C ALA A 98 -6.16 -1.20 -23.51
N ASP A 99 -5.46 -1.18 -24.65
CA ASP A 99 -5.00 -2.38 -25.34
C ASP A 99 -4.01 -3.17 -24.47
N PHE A 100 -3.08 -2.50 -23.77
CA PHE A 100 -2.15 -3.16 -22.85
C PHE A 100 -2.86 -3.87 -21.69
N PHE A 101 -3.93 -3.28 -21.16
CA PHE A 101 -4.70 -3.85 -20.05
C PHE A 101 -5.86 -4.74 -20.51
N ASN A 102 -6.04 -4.97 -21.81
CA ASN A 102 -7.20 -5.68 -22.36
C ASN A 102 -8.53 -5.10 -21.81
N ILE A 103 -8.69 -3.77 -21.92
CA ILE A 103 -9.88 -3.03 -21.50
C ILE A 103 -10.62 -2.56 -22.76
N GLN A 104 -11.87 -3.00 -22.93
CA GLN A 104 -12.68 -2.66 -24.12
C GLN A 104 -12.97 -1.16 -24.25
N ASN A 105 -13.25 -0.47 -23.15
CA ASN A 105 -13.59 0.95 -23.17
C ASN A 105 -12.41 1.84 -22.76
N ALA A 106 -11.70 2.39 -23.76
CA ALA A 106 -10.58 3.29 -23.55
C ALA A 106 -10.95 4.63 -22.89
N ASP A 107 -12.21 5.07 -22.99
CA ASP A 107 -12.66 6.33 -22.37
C ASP A 107 -12.58 6.30 -20.85
N LEU A 108 -12.48 5.10 -20.26
CA LEU A 108 -12.25 4.94 -18.83
C LEU A 108 -11.02 5.72 -18.34
N PHE A 109 -9.99 5.87 -19.18
CA PHE A 109 -8.76 6.56 -18.81
C PHE A 109 -8.91 8.08 -18.67
N TYR A 110 -9.96 8.68 -19.22
CA TYR A 110 -10.33 10.07 -18.94
C TYR A 110 -10.76 10.27 -17.48
N TYR A 111 -11.20 9.22 -16.80
CA TYR A 111 -11.60 9.27 -15.39
C TYR A 111 -10.49 8.73 -14.48
N PHE A 112 -9.80 7.68 -14.91
CA PHE A 112 -8.69 7.09 -14.16
C PHE A 112 -7.49 8.04 -14.03
N GLY A 113 -7.12 8.77 -15.10
CA GLY A 113 -6.00 9.71 -15.10
C GLY A 113 -6.13 10.80 -14.02
N PRO A 114 -7.24 11.56 -13.99
CA PRO A 114 -7.53 12.52 -12.94
C PRO A 114 -7.57 11.91 -11.54
N PHE A 115 -8.19 10.74 -11.37
CA PHE A 115 -8.17 10.02 -10.10
C PHE A 115 -6.72 9.81 -9.62
N LEU A 116 -5.88 9.20 -10.47
CA LEU A 116 -4.51 8.84 -10.13
C LEU A 116 -3.68 10.10 -9.81
N GLY A 117 -3.74 11.10 -10.69
CA GLY A 117 -3.00 12.35 -10.55
C GLY A 117 -3.39 13.13 -9.30
N LEU A 118 -4.69 13.30 -9.05
CA LEU A 118 -5.18 14.09 -7.92
C LEU A 118 -4.79 13.48 -6.57
N THR A 119 -4.60 12.16 -6.46
CA THR A 119 -4.18 11.54 -5.19
C THR A 119 -2.87 12.12 -4.64
N TYR A 120 -1.99 12.65 -5.49
CA TYR A 120 -0.75 13.29 -5.05
C TYR A 120 -0.98 14.60 -4.28
N LEU A 121 -2.12 15.27 -4.47
CA LEU A 121 -2.49 16.47 -3.69
C LEU A 121 -2.63 16.16 -2.20
N LEU A 122 -2.96 14.92 -1.83
CA LEU A 122 -3.15 14.51 -0.44
C LEU A 122 -1.85 14.33 0.34
N ILE A 123 -0.70 14.22 -0.35
CA ILE A 123 0.61 13.96 0.27
C ILE A 123 0.98 15.07 1.25
N VAL A 124 0.88 16.32 0.78
CA VAL A 124 1.32 17.52 1.52
C VAL A 124 0.48 17.72 2.80
N PRO A 125 -0.87 17.84 2.75
CA PRO A 125 -1.66 18.04 3.95
C PRO A 125 -1.56 16.89 4.95
N ALA A 126 -1.55 15.63 4.50
CA ALA A 126 -1.40 14.49 5.39
C ALA A 126 -0.06 14.54 6.14
N ALA A 127 1.04 14.79 5.41
CA ALA A 127 2.38 14.91 5.99
C ALA A 127 2.49 16.07 6.99
N TYR A 128 1.84 17.20 6.70
CA TYR A 128 1.87 18.38 7.55
C TYR A 128 1.07 18.19 8.84
N LEU A 129 -0.16 17.66 8.75
CA LEU A 129 -0.97 17.35 9.93
C LEU A 129 -0.24 16.38 10.87
N GLN A 130 0.46 15.40 10.31
CA GLN A 130 1.26 14.43 11.07
C GLN A 130 2.54 15.05 11.64
N GLY A 131 3.35 15.76 10.83
CA GLY A 131 4.61 16.39 11.26
C GLY A 131 4.41 17.54 12.25
N LEU A 132 3.29 18.24 12.18
CA LEU A 132 2.91 19.27 13.16
C LEU A 132 2.34 18.66 14.46
N LEU A 133 2.25 17.34 14.57
CA LEU A 133 1.67 16.59 15.70
C LEU A 133 0.19 16.92 15.96
N ARG A 134 -0.57 17.29 14.92
CA ARG A 134 -2.01 17.59 15.02
C ARG A 134 -2.83 16.31 14.91
N PHE A 135 -2.59 15.36 15.82
CA PHE A 135 -3.13 14.00 15.75
C PHE A 135 -4.67 13.92 15.74
N LYS A 136 -5.37 14.88 16.36
CA LYS A 136 -6.84 14.97 16.29
C LYS A 136 -7.32 15.32 14.87
N ALA A 137 -6.71 16.34 14.25
CA ALA A 137 -7.01 16.73 12.88
C ALA A 137 -6.59 15.65 11.87
N TYR A 138 -5.45 14.98 12.09
CA TYR A 138 -5.01 13.87 11.27
C TYR A 138 -5.94 12.65 11.39
N ALA A 139 -6.48 12.36 12.58
CA ALA A 139 -7.48 11.31 12.75
C ALA A 139 -8.79 11.64 12.01
N LEU A 140 -9.28 12.88 12.14
CA LEU A 140 -10.45 13.35 11.41
C LEU A 140 -10.24 13.28 9.89
N TYR A 141 -9.06 13.69 9.42
CA TYR A 141 -8.66 13.59 8.01
C TYR A 141 -8.77 12.16 7.48
N ASN A 142 -8.26 11.16 8.22
CA ASN A 142 -8.35 9.76 7.80
C ASN A 142 -9.80 9.24 7.79
N VAL A 143 -10.59 9.55 8.83
CA VAL A 143 -11.99 9.10 8.93
C VAL A 143 -12.84 9.70 7.81
N LEU A 144 -12.78 11.03 7.61
CA LEU A 144 -13.51 11.69 6.53
C LEU A 144 -13.00 11.26 5.14
N GLY A 145 -11.69 11.05 4.99
CA GLY A 145 -11.11 10.56 3.75
C GLY A 145 -11.62 9.16 3.39
N GLY A 146 -11.68 8.25 4.37
CA GLY A 146 -12.30 6.93 4.20
C GLY A 146 -13.78 7.04 3.86
N LEU A 147 -14.53 7.87 4.59
CA LEU A 147 -15.95 8.07 4.38
C LEU A 147 -16.26 8.62 2.98
N PHE A 148 -15.61 9.70 2.53
CA PHE A 148 -15.87 10.29 1.21
C PHE A 148 -15.41 9.39 0.07
N ARG A 149 -14.28 8.69 0.24
CA ARG A 149 -13.81 7.68 -0.72
C ARG A 149 -14.77 6.48 -0.81
N PHE A 150 -15.58 6.24 0.20
CA PHE A 150 -16.66 5.25 0.17
C PHE A 150 -17.94 5.82 -0.44
N VAL A 151 -18.45 6.94 0.09
CA VAL A 151 -19.77 7.49 -0.24
C VAL A 151 -19.86 7.96 -1.69
N PHE A 152 -18.92 8.76 -2.18
CA PHE A 152 -19.04 9.34 -3.53
C PHE A 152 -19.00 8.29 -4.64
N PRO A 153 -18.04 7.34 -4.66
CA PRO A 153 -18.06 6.27 -5.67
C PRO A 153 -19.33 5.44 -5.64
N VAL A 154 -19.80 5.08 -4.45
CA VAL A 154 -21.01 4.24 -4.30
C VAL A 154 -22.23 4.97 -4.84
N ILE A 155 -22.42 6.25 -4.50
CA ILE A 155 -23.55 7.04 -5.02
C ILE A 155 -23.50 7.13 -6.55
N LEU A 156 -22.35 7.46 -7.13
CA LEU A 156 -22.22 7.62 -8.58
C LEU A 156 -22.46 6.29 -9.33
N VAL A 157 -22.03 5.16 -8.77
CA VAL A 157 -22.35 3.84 -9.32
C VAL A 157 -23.85 3.55 -9.25
N ILE A 158 -24.51 3.85 -8.12
CA ILE A 158 -25.96 3.64 -7.96
C ILE A 158 -26.78 4.49 -8.94
N VAL A 159 -26.33 5.71 -9.25
CA VAL A 159 -26.96 6.59 -10.25
C VAL A 159 -26.77 6.07 -11.69
N GLY A 160 -25.98 5.01 -11.88
CA GLY A 160 -25.82 4.31 -13.16
C GLY A 160 -24.56 4.68 -13.94
N LEU A 161 -23.62 5.43 -13.34
CA LEU A 161 -22.35 5.78 -14.00
C LEU A 161 -21.34 4.61 -14.05
N GLY A 162 -21.68 3.45 -13.48
CA GLY A 162 -20.86 2.24 -13.54
C GLY A 162 -19.42 2.46 -13.06
N LEU A 163 -18.47 1.81 -13.74
CA LEU A 163 -17.05 1.91 -13.41
C LEU A 163 -16.46 3.33 -13.51
N PRO A 164 -16.76 4.16 -14.53
CA PRO A 164 -16.38 5.59 -14.54
C PRO A 164 -16.80 6.35 -13.27
N GLY A 165 -18.01 6.09 -12.78
CA GLY A 165 -18.53 6.68 -11.55
C GLY A 165 -17.66 6.40 -10.32
N VAL A 166 -16.99 5.25 -10.28
CA VAL A 166 -16.05 4.92 -9.20
C VAL A 166 -14.87 5.88 -9.19
N PHE A 167 -14.19 6.05 -10.33
CA PHE A 167 -13.01 6.90 -10.41
C PHE A 167 -13.35 8.39 -10.24
N MET A 168 -14.46 8.84 -10.82
CA MET A 168 -14.99 10.20 -10.57
C MET A 168 -15.25 10.43 -9.08
N GLY A 169 -15.92 9.49 -8.41
CA GLY A 169 -16.26 9.62 -7.00
C GLY A 169 -15.03 9.67 -6.11
N ILE A 170 -14.00 8.87 -6.42
CA ILE A 170 -12.73 8.92 -5.69
C ILE A 170 -12.03 10.25 -5.97
N ALA A 171 -11.98 10.73 -7.22
CA ALA A 171 -11.41 12.04 -7.55
C ALA A 171 -12.11 13.19 -6.80
N MET A 172 -13.45 13.18 -6.74
CA MET A 172 -14.23 14.14 -5.94
C MET A 172 -13.87 14.07 -4.44
N SER A 173 -13.73 12.86 -3.91
CA SER A 173 -13.33 12.66 -2.50
C SER A 173 -11.96 13.29 -2.22
N VAL A 174 -11.02 13.16 -3.17
CA VAL A 174 -9.67 13.71 -3.06
C VAL A 174 -9.69 15.24 -3.07
N VAL A 175 -10.43 15.85 -4.00
CA VAL A 175 -10.55 17.32 -4.07
C VAL A 175 -11.15 17.89 -2.78
N LEU A 176 -12.24 17.29 -2.31
CA LEU A 176 -12.88 17.70 -1.06
C LEU A 176 -11.95 17.52 0.14
N MET A 177 -11.25 16.39 0.21
CA MET A 177 -10.28 16.13 1.29
C MET A 177 -9.08 17.07 1.24
N TYR A 178 -8.59 17.43 0.06
CA TYR A 178 -7.54 18.43 -0.08
C TYR A 178 -8.00 19.80 0.45
N ALA A 179 -9.21 20.25 0.09
CA ALA A 179 -9.78 21.50 0.59
C ALA A 179 -9.93 21.50 2.12
N LEU A 180 -10.58 20.47 2.68
CA LEU A 180 -10.80 20.35 4.13
C LEU A 180 -9.48 20.24 4.91
N SER A 181 -8.53 19.46 4.42
CA SER A 181 -7.23 19.30 5.09
C SER A 181 -6.37 20.56 5.01
N THR A 182 -6.49 21.33 3.93
CA THR A 182 -5.90 22.67 3.81
C THR A 182 -6.51 23.61 4.85
N LEU A 183 -7.83 23.61 5.03
CA LEU A 183 -8.52 24.40 6.07
C LEU A 183 -8.12 23.98 7.49
N LEU A 184 -7.92 22.68 7.73
CA LEU A 184 -7.43 22.20 9.02
C LEU A 184 -6.00 22.68 9.28
N THR A 185 -5.15 22.73 8.26
CA THR A 185 -3.73 23.11 8.35
C THR A 185 -3.52 24.63 8.34
N SER A 186 -4.44 25.40 7.76
CA SER A 186 -4.30 26.85 7.54
C SER A 186 -4.13 27.68 8.81
N ARG A 187 -4.55 27.17 9.97
CA ARG A 187 -4.28 27.80 11.28
C ARG A 187 -2.79 27.98 11.59
N ASN A 188 -1.91 27.29 10.88
CA ASN A 188 -0.46 27.37 11.02
C ASN A 188 0.20 28.19 9.90
N PHE A 189 -0.58 28.73 8.96
CA PHE A 189 -0.05 29.52 7.86
C PHE A 189 0.15 30.96 8.28
N ILE A 190 1.31 31.50 7.91
CA ILE A 190 1.68 32.89 8.09
C ILE A 190 2.22 33.43 6.76
N ASP A 191 2.29 34.76 6.64
CA ASP A 191 2.94 35.39 5.50
C ASP A 191 4.40 34.94 5.39
N TYR A 192 4.86 34.77 4.16
CA TYR A 192 6.19 34.24 3.89
C TYR A 192 6.88 35.03 2.78
N ASN A 193 8.20 35.16 2.91
CA ASN A 193 9.06 35.68 1.86
C ASN A 193 9.48 34.56 0.90
N LYS A 194 9.74 34.90 -0.37
CA LYS A 194 10.17 33.93 -1.37
C LYS A 194 11.64 33.51 -1.13
N GLU A 195 11.86 32.56 -0.23
CA GLU A 195 13.18 31.96 0.00
C GLU A 195 13.45 30.76 -0.91
N SER A 196 14.73 30.40 -1.06
CA SER A 196 15.16 29.19 -1.78
C SER A 196 14.87 27.94 -0.96
N LEU A 197 14.19 26.97 -1.58
CA LEU A 197 13.84 25.69 -0.97
C LEU A 197 14.75 24.53 -1.40
N GLN A 198 15.84 24.81 -2.12
CA GLN A 198 16.68 23.80 -2.76
C GLN A 198 17.28 22.79 -1.75
N VAL A 199 17.66 23.26 -0.56
CA VAL A 199 18.17 22.43 0.53
C VAL A 199 17.15 21.39 0.97
N PHE A 200 15.86 21.74 0.96
CA PHE A 200 14.78 20.85 1.38
C PHE A 200 14.51 19.76 0.34
N TYR A 201 14.55 20.10 -0.96
CA TYR A 201 14.41 19.11 -2.03
C TYR A 201 15.51 18.05 -1.99
N LYS A 202 16.76 18.47 -1.78
CA LYS A 202 17.90 17.53 -1.65
C LYS A 202 17.72 16.58 -0.46
N LYS A 203 17.25 17.07 0.69
CA LYS A 203 16.94 16.24 1.86
C LYS A 203 15.84 15.21 1.57
N ILE A 204 14.79 15.60 0.84
CA ILE A 204 13.68 14.69 0.49
C ILE A 204 14.17 13.49 -0.32
N VAL A 205 15.04 13.74 -1.31
CA VAL A 205 15.57 12.70 -2.21
C VAL A 205 16.55 11.78 -1.48
N MET A 206 17.50 12.33 -0.72
CA MET A 206 18.56 11.53 -0.07
C MET A 206 18.05 10.58 1.02
N PHE A 207 16.98 10.95 1.74
CA PHE A 207 16.42 10.13 2.82
C PHE A 207 15.52 9.00 2.30
N GLY A 208 15.04 9.11 1.06
CA GLY A 208 13.97 8.27 0.54
C GLY A 208 14.38 6.96 -0.11
N LEU A 209 15.62 6.86 -0.62
CA LEU A 209 15.99 5.80 -1.57
C LEU A 209 15.90 4.36 -1.01
N PRO A 210 16.42 4.04 0.20
CA PRO A 210 16.31 2.68 0.73
C PRO A 210 14.86 2.29 1.09
N VAL A 211 14.09 3.25 1.60
CA VAL A 211 12.67 3.06 1.94
C VAL A 211 11.84 2.86 0.68
N LEU A 212 12.17 3.58 -0.41
CA LEU A 212 11.56 3.41 -1.72
C LEU A 212 11.75 1.99 -2.22
N LEU A 213 12.97 1.46 -2.19
CA LEU A 213 13.25 0.11 -2.70
C LEU A 213 12.50 -0.98 -1.92
N VAL A 214 12.42 -0.87 -0.59
CA VAL A 214 11.64 -1.81 0.24
C VAL A 214 10.16 -1.75 -0.12
N ASN A 215 9.57 -0.56 -0.16
CA ASN A 215 8.14 -0.42 -0.41
C ASN A 215 7.79 -0.81 -1.85
N LEU A 216 8.65 -0.47 -2.82
CA LEU A 216 8.44 -0.81 -4.21
C LEU A 216 8.46 -2.32 -4.43
N GLY A 217 9.45 -3.03 -3.86
CA GLY A 217 9.53 -4.49 -3.94
C GLY A 217 8.28 -5.16 -3.35
N MET A 218 7.87 -4.74 -2.14
CA MET A 218 6.69 -5.29 -1.47
C MET A 218 5.38 -4.97 -2.21
N ILE A 219 5.23 -3.76 -2.75
CA ILE A 219 4.01 -3.33 -3.44
C ILE A 219 3.91 -4.00 -4.81
N LEU A 220 5.02 -4.14 -5.54
CA LEU A 220 5.05 -4.90 -6.80
C LEU A 220 4.71 -6.36 -6.57
N MET A 221 5.37 -7.03 -5.60
CA MET A 221 5.11 -8.43 -5.28
C MET A 221 3.63 -8.72 -5.00
N ASN A 222 2.94 -7.75 -4.38
CA ASN A 222 1.54 -7.87 -3.96
C ASN A 222 0.51 -7.49 -5.04
N ASN A 223 0.91 -6.79 -6.11
CA ASN A 223 -0.03 -6.17 -7.05
C ASN A 223 0.32 -6.39 -8.52
N MET A 224 1.50 -6.93 -8.83
CA MET A 224 1.90 -7.14 -10.21
C MET A 224 1.12 -8.28 -10.87
N ASP A 225 0.80 -9.33 -10.11
CA ASP A 225 0.03 -10.47 -10.56
C ASP A 225 -1.33 -10.09 -11.13
N ILE A 226 -2.11 -9.28 -10.42
CA ILE A 226 -3.45 -8.85 -10.88
C ILE A 226 -3.38 -7.96 -12.14
N ILE A 227 -2.30 -7.19 -12.32
CA ILE A 227 -2.07 -6.41 -13.54
C ILE A 227 -1.80 -7.34 -14.72
N LEU A 228 -0.93 -8.35 -14.54
CA LEU A 228 -0.63 -9.33 -15.58
C LEU A 228 -1.84 -10.20 -15.90
N VAL A 229 -2.62 -10.60 -14.89
CA VAL A 229 -3.88 -11.34 -15.11
C VAL A 229 -4.85 -10.52 -15.94
N LYS A 230 -5.04 -9.23 -15.62
CA LYS A 230 -5.92 -8.36 -16.42
C LYS A 230 -5.42 -8.19 -17.86
N LYS A 231 -4.10 -8.18 -18.07
CA LYS A 231 -3.50 -8.10 -19.41
C LYS A 231 -3.69 -9.38 -20.23
N TYR A 232 -3.49 -10.55 -19.63
CA TYR A 232 -3.38 -11.81 -20.39
C TYR A 232 -4.66 -12.65 -20.43
N PHE A 233 -5.57 -12.48 -19.46
CA PHE A 233 -6.79 -13.25 -19.37
C PHE A 233 -8.00 -12.47 -19.88
N ASP A 234 -9.09 -13.19 -20.15
CA ASP A 234 -10.38 -12.59 -20.45
C ASP A 234 -10.93 -11.81 -19.23
N GLU A 235 -11.92 -10.96 -19.50
CA GLU A 235 -12.45 -10.03 -18.49
C GLU A 235 -13.11 -10.73 -17.29
N LEU A 236 -13.75 -11.87 -17.51
CA LEU A 236 -14.42 -12.61 -16.44
C LEU A 236 -13.39 -13.31 -15.55
N SER A 237 -12.41 -13.99 -16.14
CA SER A 237 -11.29 -14.60 -15.41
C SER A 237 -10.53 -13.58 -14.57
N ALA A 238 -10.24 -12.39 -15.14
CA ALA A 238 -9.60 -11.31 -14.39
C ALA A 238 -10.47 -10.79 -13.24
N GLY A 239 -11.79 -10.73 -13.43
CA GLY A 239 -12.75 -10.40 -12.38
C GLY A 239 -12.78 -11.43 -11.24
N TYR A 240 -12.83 -12.72 -11.55
CA TYR A 240 -12.77 -13.79 -10.53
C TYR A 240 -11.45 -13.79 -9.78
N TYR A 241 -10.35 -13.52 -10.47
CA TYR A 241 -9.04 -13.35 -9.84
C TYR A 241 -9.02 -12.15 -8.90
N ALA A 242 -9.55 -10.99 -9.33
CA ALA A 242 -9.68 -9.81 -8.48
C ALA A 242 -10.51 -10.08 -7.22
N GLY A 243 -11.62 -10.82 -7.33
CA GLY A 243 -12.41 -11.29 -6.19
C GLY A 243 -11.57 -12.11 -5.20
N THR A 244 -10.82 -13.09 -5.72
CA THR A 244 -9.89 -13.93 -4.94
C THR A 244 -8.85 -13.11 -4.20
N VAL A 245 -8.23 -12.15 -4.90
CA VAL A 245 -7.19 -11.26 -4.39
C VAL A 245 -7.73 -10.41 -3.25
N THR A 246 -8.87 -9.74 -3.44
CA THR A 246 -9.44 -8.82 -2.44
C THR A 246 -9.84 -9.55 -1.16
N VAL A 247 -10.49 -10.70 -1.29
CA VAL A 247 -10.93 -11.55 -0.16
C VAL A 247 -9.73 -12.03 0.65
N SER A 248 -8.71 -12.55 -0.03
CA SER A 248 -7.54 -13.12 0.65
C SER A 248 -6.64 -12.05 1.29
N LYS A 249 -6.58 -10.84 0.72
CA LYS A 249 -5.81 -9.71 1.26
C LYS A 249 -6.31 -9.19 2.61
N VAL A 250 -7.50 -9.62 3.08
CA VAL A 250 -7.96 -9.37 4.46
C VAL A 250 -6.94 -9.85 5.50
N LEU A 251 -6.22 -10.94 5.23
CA LEU A 251 -5.15 -11.45 6.09
C LEU A 251 -4.03 -10.43 6.34
N LEU A 252 -3.75 -9.55 5.38
CA LEU A 252 -2.72 -8.51 5.51
C LEU A 252 -2.99 -7.57 6.70
N PHE A 253 -4.26 -7.25 6.96
CA PHE A 253 -4.64 -6.29 7.99
C PHE A 253 -4.49 -6.85 9.38
N GLY A 254 -5.05 -8.04 9.63
CA GLY A 254 -4.94 -8.70 10.92
C GLY A 254 -3.47 -8.95 11.28
N ALA A 255 -2.72 -9.49 10.33
CA ALA A 255 -1.33 -9.87 10.55
C ALA A 255 -0.35 -8.68 10.54
N GLY A 256 -0.72 -7.56 9.90
CA GLY A 256 0.05 -6.31 9.93
C GLY A 256 0.07 -5.62 11.30
N THR A 257 -0.91 -5.88 12.16
CA THR A 257 -0.96 -5.29 13.52
C THR A 257 0.24 -5.69 14.39
N VAL A 258 0.71 -6.92 14.23
CA VAL A 258 1.88 -7.45 14.95
C VAL A 258 3.14 -6.67 14.56
N VAL A 259 3.32 -6.36 13.28
CA VAL A 259 4.47 -5.60 12.77
C VAL A 259 4.53 -4.20 13.37
N VAL A 260 3.39 -3.53 13.53
CA VAL A 260 3.28 -2.19 14.13
C VAL A 260 3.79 -2.16 15.57
N VAL A 261 3.54 -3.22 16.34
CA VAL A 261 3.99 -3.35 17.74
C VAL A 261 5.41 -3.89 17.83
N MET A 262 5.76 -4.85 16.99
CA MET A 262 7.08 -5.47 16.95
C MET A 262 8.17 -4.45 16.62
N PHE A 263 7.98 -3.65 15.57
CA PHE A 263 9.01 -2.76 15.04
C PHE A 263 9.63 -1.83 16.09
N PRO A 264 8.86 -1.02 16.86
CA PRO A 264 9.44 -0.15 17.88
C PRO A 264 10.10 -0.92 19.03
N GLN A 265 9.51 -2.02 19.51
CA GLN A 265 10.05 -2.79 20.62
C GLN A 265 11.38 -3.48 20.29
N ILE A 266 11.52 -3.97 19.05
CA ILE A 266 12.77 -4.56 18.56
C ILE A 266 13.81 -3.46 18.33
N SER A 267 13.44 -2.32 17.74
CA SER A 267 14.34 -1.20 17.50
C SER A 267 14.91 -0.63 18.80
N GLU A 268 14.07 -0.50 19.83
CA GLU A 268 14.49 -0.08 21.17
C GLU A 268 15.45 -1.08 21.82
N ALA A 269 15.09 -2.38 21.82
CA ALA A 269 15.94 -3.43 22.36
C ALA A 269 17.31 -3.46 21.68
N TYR A 270 17.33 -3.35 20.34
CA TYR A 270 18.56 -3.32 19.55
C TYR A 270 19.42 -2.10 19.89
N SER A 271 18.81 -0.93 20.02
CA SER A 271 19.52 0.31 20.37
C SER A 271 20.12 0.28 21.79
N LYS A 272 19.45 -0.39 22.73
CA LYS A 272 19.92 -0.60 24.11
C LYS A 272 20.91 -1.76 24.25
N GLY A 273 21.12 -2.56 23.20
CA GLY A 273 21.92 -3.78 23.27
C GLY A 273 21.28 -4.89 24.13
N GLU A 274 19.97 -4.85 24.31
CA GLU A 274 19.18 -5.89 24.99
C GLU A 274 18.94 -7.10 24.07
N ASP A 275 18.48 -8.22 24.65
CA ASP A 275 18.04 -9.36 23.85
C ASP A 275 16.77 -9.05 23.05
N TYR A 276 16.94 -8.75 21.77
CA TYR A 276 15.86 -8.61 20.81
C TYR A 276 15.43 -9.95 20.19
N THR A 277 16.20 -11.02 20.33
CA THR A 277 15.90 -12.33 19.71
C THR A 277 14.82 -13.09 20.47
N GLY A 278 14.81 -13.02 21.81
CA GLY A 278 13.71 -13.53 22.63
C GLY A 278 12.39 -12.82 22.32
N LYS A 279 12.42 -11.49 22.16
CA LYS A 279 11.25 -10.69 21.73
C LYS A 279 10.78 -11.11 20.33
N LEU A 280 11.70 -11.27 19.37
CA LEU A 280 11.39 -11.74 18.01
C LEU A 280 10.65 -13.08 18.02
N LYS A 281 11.10 -14.07 18.80
CA LYS A 281 10.45 -15.40 18.85
C LYS A 281 8.98 -15.31 19.27
N LYS A 282 8.67 -14.47 20.26
CA LYS A 282 7.29 -14.25 20.74
C LYS A 282 6.42 -13.61 19.64
N PHE A 283 6.95 -12.57 18.98
CA PHE A 283 6.23 -11.93 17.87
C PHE A 283 6.07 -12.87 16.67
N LEU A 284 7.09 -13.67 16.33
CA LEU A 284 7.04 -14.63 15.25
C LEU A 284 6.02 -15.75 15.53
N ALA A 285 5.94 -16.24 16.77
CA ALA A 285 4.93 -17.22 17.17
C ALA A 285 3.50 -16.65 17.03
N LEU A 286 3.27 -15.41 17.47
CA LEU A 286 2.00 -14.72 17.26
C LEU A 286 1.68 -14.52 15.77
N GLN A 287 2.69 -14.11 14.98
CA GLN A 287 2.55 -13.93 13.54
C GLN A 287 2.15 -15.23 12.84
N LEU A 288 2.83 -16.33 13.16
CA LEU A 288 2.55 -17.65 12.61
C LEU A 288 1.15 -18.13 13.02
N LEU A 289 0.74 -17.91 14.27
CA LEU A 289 -0.61 -18.25 14.72
C LEU A 289 -1.68 -17.53 13.91
N LEU A 290 -1.52 -16.22 13.68
CA LEU A 290 -2.46 -15.42 12.88
C LEU A 290 -2.48 -15.85 11.41
N VAL A 291 -1.30 -16.10 10.82
CA VAL A 291 -1.19 -16.53 9.42
C VAL A 291 -1.79 -17.92 9.23
N VAL A 292 -1.40 -18.89 10.06
CA VAL A 292 -1.91 -20.27 9.96
C VAL A 292 -3.41 -20.30 10.24
N GLY A 293 -3.87 -19.66 11.32
CA GLY A 293 -5.30 -19.59 11.64
C GLY A 293 -6.11 -18.94 10.51
N GLY A 294 -5.59 -17.87 9.93
CA GLY A 294 -6.16 -17.22 8.77
C GLY A 294 -6.27 -18.15 7.56
N VAL A 295 -5.15 -18.74 7.11
CA VAL A 295 -5.12 -19.67 5.96
C VAL A 295 -6.05 -20.86 6.17
N VAL A 296 -6.13 -21.40 7.39
CA VAL A 296 -7.07 -22.48 7.74
C VAL A 296 -8.51 -22.03 7.54
N VAL A 297 -8.90 -20.84 8.01
CA VAL A 297 -10.26 -20.31 7.79
C VAL A 297 -10.57 -20.13 6.30
N PHE A 298 -9.65 -19.55 5.52
CA PHE A 298 -9.83 -19.38 4.08
C PHE A 298 -9.87 -20.70 3.30
N THR A 299 -9.24 -21.75 3.83
CA THR A 299 -9.23 -23.09 3.23
C THR A 299 -10.49 -23.88 3.59
N LEU A 300 -10.97 -23.77 4.82
CA LEU A 300 -12.15 -24.51 5.29
C LEU A 300 -13.48 -23.86 4.86
N LEU A 301 -13.52 -22.54 4.73
CA LEU A 301 -14.77 -21.78 4.48
C LEU A 301 -14.73 -20.87 3.22
N PRO A 302 -14.08 -21.23 2.09
CA PRO A 302 -13.91 -20.31 0.97
C PRO A 302 -15.25 -19.90 0.32
N GLY A 303 -16.21 -20.83 0.23
CA GLY A 303 -17.55 -20.57 -0.32
C GLY A 303 -18.36 -19.57 0.52
N LEU A 304 -18.33 -19.72 1.85
CA LEU A 304 -19.00 -18.79 2.76
C LEU A 304 -18.40 -17.39 2.63
N ILE A 305 -17.07 -17.28 2.59
CA ILE A 305 -16.38 -15.99 2.51
C ILE A 305 -16.71 -15.29 1.18
N ALA A 306 -16.60 -15.99 0.05
CA ALA A 306 -16.91 -15.44 -1.27
C ALA A 306 -18.37 -15.02 -1.38
N GLY A 307 -19.30 -15.89 -0.96
CA GLY A 307 -20.74 -15.63 -0.99
C GLY A 307 -21.16 -14.45 -0.12
N VAL A 308 -20.63 -14.36 1.11
CA VAL A 308 -20.92 -13.23 2.00
C VAL A 308 -20.34 -11.93 1.43
N MET A 309 -19.08 -11.92 0.96
CA MET A 309 -18.46 -10.69 0.47
C MET A 309 -19.08 -10.17 -0.83
N PHE A 310 -19.24 -11.02 -1.84
CA PHE A 310 -19.58 -10.54 -3.19
C PHE A 310 -20.80 -11.21 -3.83
N GLY A 311 -21.37 -12.24 -3.19
CA GLY A 311 -22.55 -12.96 -3.68
C GLY A 311 -22.21 -14.07 -4.68
N GLU A 312 -23.27 -14.69 -5.23
CA GLU A 312 -23.18 -15.89 -6.06
C GLU A 312 -22.35 -15.71 -7.33
N LYS A 313 -22.35 -14.50 -7.90
CA LYS A 313 -21.58 -14.19 -9.11
C LYS A 313 -20.05 -14.33 -8.94
N PHE A 314 -19.54 -14.45 -7.72
CA PHE A 314 -18.12 -14.70 -7.43
C PHE A 314 -17.83 -16.12 -6.93
N LEU A 315 -18.81 -17.04 -6.97
CA LEU A 315 -18.54 -18.45 -6.66
C LEU A 315 -17.43 -19.08 -7.53
N PRO A 316 -17.23 -18.69 -8.80
CA PRO A 316 -16.08 -19.17 -9.58
C PRO A 316 -14.71 -18.77 -9.00
N SER A 317 -14.64 -17.81 -8.07
CA SER A 317 -13.41 -17.46 -7.34
C SER A 317 -13.05 -18.48 -6.25
N VAL A 318 -14.03 -19.25 -5.75
CA VAL A 318 -13.89 -20.14 -4.58
C VAL A 318 -12.72 -21.11 -4.67
N PRO A 319 -12.47 -21.82 -5.80
CA PRO A 319 -11.36 -22.77 -5.91
C PRO A 319 -9.98 -22.13 -5.72
N TYR A 320 -9.83 -20.84 -5.99
CA TYR A 320 -8.55 -20.13 -5.95
C TYR A 320 -8.21 -19.55 -4.56
N ILE A 321 -9.22 -19.33 -3.72
CA ILE A 321 -9.08 -18.68 -2.41
C ILE A 321 -8.09 -19.41 -1.49
N PRO A 322 -8.13 -20.74 -1.31
CA PRO A 322 -7.21 -21.42 -0.39
C PRO A 322 -5.74 -21.21 -0.79
N LEU A 323 -5.41 -21.46 -2.06
CA LEU A 323 -4.03 -21.35 -2.54
C LEU A 323 -3.54 -19.89 -2.54
N PHE A 324 -4.39 -18.94 -2.90
CA PHE A 324 -4.02 -17.52 -2.86
C PHE A 324 -3.86 -17.02 -1.42
N SER A 325 -4.69 -17.49 -0.48
CA SER A 325 -4.54 -17.15 0.94
C SER A 325 -3.20 -17.64 1.51
N LEU A 326 -2.71 -18.79 1.06
CA LEU A 326 -1.37 -19.27 1.41
C LEU A 326 -0.27 -18.35 0.89
N PHE A 327 -0.38 -17.89 -0.37
CA PHE A 327 0.53 -16.86 -0.92
C PHE A 327 0.52 -15.59 -0.06
N VAL A 328 -0.67 -15.07 0.28
CA VAL A 328 -0.79 -13.89 1.15
C VAL A 328 -0.17 -14.16 2.53
N GLY A 329 -0.36 -15.35 3.09
CA GLY A 329 0.27 -15.76 4.35
C GLY A 329 1.79 -15.71 4.31
N VAL A 330 2.40 -16.23 3.23
CA VAL A 330 3.86 -16.17 3.03
C VAL A 330 4.31 -14.72 2.82
N TYR A 331 3.57 -13.92 2.05
CA TYR A 331 3.84 -12.50 1.86
C TYR A 331 3.84 -11.72 3.19
N VAL A 332 2.88 -12.01 4.07
CA VAL A 332 2.82 -11.45 5.43
C VAL A 332 4.09 -11.78 6.22
N LEU A 333 4.56 -13.03 6.15
CA LEU A 333 5.80 -13.44 6.83
C LEU A 333 7.04 -12.75 6.24
N ILE A 334 7.09 -12.56 4.92
CA ILE A 334 8.12 -11.75 4.27
C ILE A 334 8.09 -10.33 4.83
N ASN A 335 6.93 -9.69 4.87
CA ASN A 335 6.80 -8.32 5.40
C ASN A 335 7.28 -8.24 6.85
N PHE A 336 6.85 -9.18 7.69
CA PHE A 336 7.28 -9.29 9.08
C PHE A 336 8.81 -9.36 9.20
N MET A 337 9.46 -10.27 8.45
CA MET A 337 10.91 -10.44 8.50
C MET A 337 11.68 -9.24 7.94
N VAL A 338 11.20 -8.62 6.86
CA VAL A 338 11.78 -7.38 6.31
C VAL A 338 11.71 -6.26 7.34
N MET A 339 10.56 -6.06 7.98
CA MET A 339 10.37 -5.01 8.99
C MET A 339 11.21 -5.28 10.23
N PHE A 340 11.34 -6.54 10.66
CA PHE A 340 12.27 -6.93 11.71
C PHE A 340 13.73 -6.57 11.34
N LEU A 341 14.19 -6.95 10.15
CA LEU A 341 15.57 -6.67 9.69
C LEU A 341 15.83 -5.17 9.59
N LEU A 342 14.84 -4.38 9.19
CA LEU A 342 14.93 -2.92 9.21
C LEU A 342 15.04 -2.37 10.63
N ALA A 343 14.30 -2.92 11.61
CA ALA A 343 14.38 -2.50 13.01
C ALA A 343 15.78 -2.71 13.61
N ILE A 344 16.56 -3.65 13.09
CA ILE A 344 17.96 -3.90 13.49
C ILE A 344 18.99 -3.34 12.49
N ASN A 345 18.60 -2.32 11.71
CA ASN A 345 19.43 -1.59 10.73
C ASN A 345 20.03 -2.44 9.60
N LYS A 346 19.43 -3.60 9.26
CA LYS A 346 19.85 -4.46 8.13
C LYS A 346 19.10 -4.11 6.84
N THR A 347 19.31 -2.89 6.36
CA THR A 347 18.59 -2.31 5.19
C THR A 347 18.85 -3.02 3.85
N LYS A 348 19.96 -3.75 3.71
CA LYS A 348 20.29 -4.50 2.49
C LYS A 348 19.28 -5.61 2.14
N VAL A 349 18.41 -6.01 3.07
CA VAL A 349 17.30 -6.95 2.79
C VAL A 349 16.39 -6.45 1.66
N ALA A 350 16.30 -5.12 1.46
CA ALA A 350 15.55 -4.50 0.37
C ALA A 350 15.97 -5.02 -1.01
N LEU A 351 17.28 -5.24 -1.20
CA LEU A 351 17.84 -5.67 -2.48
C LEU A 351 17.45 -7.12 -2.82
N LEU A 352 17.07 -7.94 -1.83
CA LEU A 352 16.63 -9.31 -2.06
C LEU A 352 15.25 -9.39 -2.72
N GLN A 353 14.44 -8.33 -2.60
CA GLN A 353 13.09 -8.30 -3.18
C GLN A 353 13.11 -8.06 -4.69
N ILE A 354 14.12 -7.35 -5.20
CA ILE A 354 14.21 -6.97 -6.62
C ILE A 354 14.28 -8.21 -7.54
N PRO A 355 15.20 -9.18 -7.32
CA PRO A 355 15.22 -10.40 -8.12
C PRO A 355 13.93 -11.20 -8.03
N ALA A 356 13.28 -11.22 -6.86
CA ALA A 356 12.04 -11.95 -6.67
C ALA A 356 10.90 -11.34 -7.50
N VAL A 357 10.75 -10.01 -7.48
CA VAL A 357 9.77 -9.31 -8.34
C VAL A 357 10.09 -9.54 -9.82
N ILE A 358 11.35 -9.42 -10.25
CA ILE A 358 11.72 -9.69 -11.64
C ILE A 358 11.37 -11.14 -12.02
N ALA A 359 11.67 -12.10 -11.15
CA ALA A 359 11.33 -13.51 -11.36
C ALA A 359 9.81 -13.73 -11.45
N GLN A 360 9.01 -13.10 -10.57
CA GLN A 360 7.55 -13.17 -10.63
C GLN A 360 7.02 -12.67 -11.96
N TYR A 361 7.50 -11.52 -12.44
CA TYR A 361 7.11 -10.96 -13.73
C TYR A 361 7.46 -11.92 -14.87
N ILE A 362 8.71 -12.37 -14.94
CA ILE A 362 9.22 -13.25 -16.00
C ILE A 362 8.47 -14.59 -16.02
N LEU A 363 8.28 -15.21 -14.85
CA LEU A 363 7.61 -16.49 -14.75
C LEU A 363 6.15 -16.38 -15.16
N ILE A 364 5.42 -15.36 -14.70
CA ILE A 364 4.03 -15.16 -15.16
C ILE A 364 4.00 -14.84 -16.65
N TYR A 365 4.94 -14.03 -17.16
CA TYR A 365 5.00 -13.70 -18.59
C TYR A 365 5.10 -14.95 -19.48
N TYR A 366 5.89 -15.96 -19.08
CA TYR A 366 6.07 -17.18 -19.87
C TYR A 366 5.12 -18.33 -19.50
N PHE A 367 4.55 -18.35 -18.28
CA PHE A 367 3.77 -19.47 -17.75
C PHE A 367 2.45 -18.99 -17.14
N HIS A 368 1.45 -18.67 -17.97
CA HIS A 368 0.14 -18.16 -17.52
C HIS A 368 -1.06 -18.84 -18.18
N ASP A 369 -0.98 -20.16 -18.44
CA ASP A 369 -2.05 -20.91 -19.10
C ASP A 369 -3.36 -20.93 -18.29
N SER A 370 -3.28 -20.85 -16.95
CA SER A 370 -4.44 -20.78 -16.06
C SER A 370 -4.22 -19.81 -14.88
N LEU A 371 -5.33 -19.35 -14.27
CA LEU A 371 -5.26 -18.55 -13.03
C LEU A 371 -4.50 -19.29 -11.92
N THR A 372 -4.66 -20.61 -11.84
CA THR A 372 -3.96 -21.44 -10.85
C THR A 372 -2.44 -21.37 -11.03
N ASP A 373 -1.94 -21.32 -12.27
CA ASP A 373 -0.51 -21.25 -12.55
C ASP A 373 0.09 -19.92 -12.07
N VAL A 374 -0.62 -18.81 -12.31
CA VAL A 374 -0.26 -17.49 -11.77
C VAL A 374 -0.13 -17.54 -10.24
N ILE A 375 -1.10 -18.15 -9.54
CA ILE A 375 -1.08 -18.25 -8.08
C ILE A 375 0.09 -19.13 -7.60
N LYS A 376 0.33 -20.26 -8.26
CA LYS A 376 1.48 -21.15 -7.94
C LYS A 376 2.81 -20.41 -8.12
N ILE A 377 2.96 -19.62 -9.17
CA ILE A 377 4.17 -18.81 -9.41
C ILE A 377 4.33 -17.77 -8.31
N ASN A 378 3.27 -17.05 -7.95
CA ASN A 378 3.29 -16.09 -6.84
C ASN A 378 3.74 -16.75 -5.54
N LEU A 379 3.15 -17.90 -5.21
CA LEU A 379 3.51 -18.66 -4.02
C LEU A 379 4.96 -19.15 -4.06
N PHE A 380 5.40 -19.72 -5.19
CA PHE A 380 6.76 -20.22 -5.36
C PHE A 380 7.80 -19.11 -5.17
N VAL A 381 7.61 -17.96 -5.83
CA VAL A 381 8.50 -16.82 -5.70
C VAL A 381 8.50 -16.27 -4.27
N ALA A 382 7.32 -16.17 -3.64
CA ALA A 382 7.22 -15.71 -2.26
C ALA A 382 7.92 -16.66 -1.27
N VAL A 383 7.75 -17.97 -1.42
CA VAL A 383 8.44 -18.97 -0.57
C VAL A 383 9.94 -18.88 -0.77
N PHE A 384 10.40 -18.80 -2.03
CA PHE A 384 11.83 -18.67 -2.34
C PHE A 384 12.42 -17.39 -1.72
N LEU A 385 11.72 -16.27 -1.83
CA LEU A 385 12.12 -15.00 -1.20
C LEU A 385 12.17 -15.12 0.33
N LEU A 386 11.15 -15.73 0.95
CA LEU A 386 11.11 -15.94 2.40
C LEU A 386 12.31 -16.77 2.86
N VAL A 387 12.61 -17.88 2.19
CA VAL A 387 13.77 -18.73 2.48
C VAL A 387 15.07 -17.92 2.35
N THR A 388 15.21 -17.13 1.28
CA THR A 388 16.40 -16.28 1.07
C THR A 388 16.56 -15.25 2.19
N ILE A 389 15.46 -14.64 2.66
CA ILE A 389 15.47 -13.70 3.78
C ILE A 389 15.85 -14.40 5.10
N LEU A 390 15.35 -15.62 5.33
CA LEU A 390 15.70 -16.41 6.51
C LEU A 390 17.18 -16.80 6.51
N LEU A 391 17.74 -17.20 5.37
CA LEU A 391 19.18 -17.46 5.23
C LEU A 391 20.00 -16.19 5.49
N TYR A 392 19.56 -15.04 4.96
CA TYR A 392 20.18 -13.75 5.24
C TYR A 392 20.14 -13.39 6.73
N TYR A 393 19.02 -13.64 7.41
CA TYR A 393 18.88 -13.46 8.86
C TYR A 393 19.87 -14.33 9.64
N VAL A 394 19.96 -15.62 9.33
CA VAL A 394 20.89 -16.55 9.99
C VAL A 394 22.34 -16.06 9.82
N LYS A 395 22.73 -15.67 8.61
CA LYS A 395 24.09 -15.20 8.31
C LYS A 395 24.47 -13.90 9.02
N HIS A 396 23.56 -12.94 9.15
CA HIS A 396 23.89 -11.56 9.54
C HIS A 396 23.36 -11.08 10.89
N ALA A 397 22.39 -11.79 11.50
CA ALA A 397 21.77 -11.40 12.76
C ALA A 397 21.76 -12.54 13.79
N GLY A 398 21.63 -13.80 13.36
CA GLY A 398 21.54 -14.96 14.25
C GLY A 398 22.77 -15.21 15.14
N PHE A 399 23.98 -14.88 14.66
CA PHE A 399 25.23 -15.21 15.37
C PHE A 399 25.81 -14.10 16.26
N HIS A 400 25.47 -12.82 16.03
CA HIS A 400 26.13 -11.69 16.72
C HIS A 400 25.54 -11.33 18.10
N ASN A 401 24.43 -11.94 18.51
CA ASN A 401 23.80 -11.63 19.81
C ASN A 401 24.49 -12.35 20.98
N ARG A 402 25.10 -13.52 20.76
CA ARG A 402 25.76 -14.29 21.84
C ARG A 402 27.04 -13.63 22.35
N SER A 403 27.78 -12.93 21.49
CA SER A 403 29.07 -12.33 21.87
C SER A 403 28.97 -11.03 22.67
N ARG A 404 27.87 -10.27 22.57
CA ARG A 404 27.66 -9.02 23.33
C ARG A 404 27.07 -9.22 24.73
N VAL A 405 26.32 -10.30 24.95
CA VAL A 405 25.78 -10.61 26.29
C VAL A 405 26.86 -11.25 27.17
N GLN A 406 27.70 -12.14 26.62
CA GLN A 406 28.82 -12.74 27.35
C GLN A 406 29.92 -11.74 27.75
N THR A 407 30.04 -10.61 27.06
CA THR A 407 31.00 -9.56 27.46
C THR A 407 30.52 -8.71 28.62
N ARG A 408 29.23 -8.74 29.00
CA ARG A 408 28.71 -8.03 30.18
C ARG A 408 28.65 -8.88 31.45
N GLU A 409 28.69 -10.19 31.35
CA GLU A 409 28.79 -11.08 32.52
C GLU A 409 30.23 -11.25 33.04
N ASN A 410 31.22 -10.71 32.31
CA ASN A 410 32.64 -10.80 32.64
C ASN A 410 33.27 -9.48 33.13
N TYR A 411 32.48 -8.50 33.56
CA TYR A 411 32.97 -7.24 34.14
C TYR A 411 32.22 -6.85 35.41
#